data_AF-A0A8C8IG43-F1
#
_entry.id   AF-A0A8C8IG43-F1
#
_cell.length_a   1.000
_cell.length_b   1.000
_cell.length_c   1.000
_cell.angle_alpha   90.00
_cell.angle_beta   90.00
_cell.angle_gamma   90.00
#
_symmetry.space_group_name_H-M   'P 1'
#
loop_
_entity.id
_entity.type
_entity.pdbx_description
1 polymer ?
#
loop_
_entity_poly.entity_id
_entity_poly.type
_entity_poly.pdbx_seq_one_letter_code
_entity_poly.pdbx_strand_id
1 'polypeptide(L)'
;EELSELVPDKEELNVVKIYAHKGDAVTLYVLHKNPVFFELEKRVYLTAFTTWPPVLQKLAGGADLMLPGVVVPPSGLPEVKKGDFCAVKVVSNRAPMAVGTGALPPCPMICFCL
;
A
#
# COMPACT_ATOMS: atom_id res chain seq x y z
N GLU A 1 -1.98 19.40 -8.64
CA GLU A 1 -3.44 19.32 -8.38
C GLU A 1 -3.87 18.05 -7.65
N GLU A 2 -3.25 16.87 -7.85
CA GLU A 2 -3.62 15.63 -7.12
C GLU A 2 -3.40 15.68 -5.59
N LEU A 3 -2.43 16.48 -5.10
CA LEU A 3 -2.13 16.53 -3.67
C LEU A 3 -3.23 17.19 -2.83
N SER A 4 -3.92 18.18 -3.41
CA SER A 4 -5.02 18.93 -2.79
C SER A 4 -6.34 18.16 -2.74
N GLU A 5 -6.50 17.10 -3.53
CA GLU A 5 -7.59 16.13 -3.38
C GLU A 5 -7.33 15.13 -2.24
N LEU A 6 -6.07 14.71 -2.09
CA LEU A 6 -5.66 13.76 -1.05
C LEU A 6 -5.54 14.41 0.33
N VAL A 7 -5.13 15.68 0.36
CA VAL A 7 -4.97 16.48 1.56
C VAL A 7 -5.72 17.79 1.36
N PRO A 8 -7.02 17.84 1.73
CA PRO A 8 -7.75 19.09 1.71
C PRO A 8 -7.12 20.05 2.73
N ASP A 9 -6.76 21.27 2.29
CA ASP A 9 -6.08 22.33 3.07
C ASP A 9 -6.79 22.72 4.39
N LYS A 10 -8.03 22.26 4.59
CA LYS A 10 -8.88 22.62 5.74
C LYS A 10 -9.09 21.50 6.76
N GLU A 11 -8.49 20.32 6.55
CA GLU A 11 -8.71 19.17 7.42
C GLU A 11 -7.44 18.76 8.18
N GLU A 12 -7.60 18.36 9.44
CA GLU A 12 -6.49 17.89 10.28
C GLU A 12 -6.02 16.50 9.82
N LEU A 13 -4.81 16.44 9.28
CA LEU A 13 -4.09 15.19 9.06
C LEU A 13 -3.43 14.71 10.35
N ASN A 14 -3.71 13.47 10.72
CA ASN A 14 -3.01 12.79 11.80
C ASN A 14 -1.78 12.07 11.24
N VAL A 15 -0.62 12.34 11.82
CA VAL A 15 0.64 11.70 11.45
C VAL A 15 0.94 10.59 12.45
N VAL A 16 0.91 9.34 11.99
CA VAL A 16 1.14 8.15 12.82
C VAL A 16 2.44 7.48 12.37
N LYS A 17 3.42 7.36 13.27
CA LYS A 17 4.65 6.64 12.97
C LYS A 17 4.49 5.16 13.34
N ILE A 18 4.64 4.29 12.36
CA ILE A 18 4.58 2.83 12.51
C ILE A 18 5.95 2.23 12.20
N TYR A 19 6.21 1.04 12.74
CA TYR A 19 7.44 0.30 12.48
C TYR A 19 7.09 -1.02 11.79
N ALA A 20 7.69 -1.26 10.62
CA ALA A 20 7.58 -2.54 9.92
C ALA A 20 8.32 -3.64 10.71
N HIS A 21 8.05 -4.91 10.43
CA HIS A 21 8.72 -6.04 11.10
C HIS A 21 10.25 -6.02 10.98
N LYS A 22 10.80 -5.39 9.92
CA LYS A 22 12.25 -5.18 9.76
C LYS A 22 12.85 -4.06 10.61
N GLY A 23 12.02 -3.32 11.36
CA GLY A 23 12.43 -2.16 12.15
C GLY A 23 12.40 -0.83 11.38
N ASP A 24 11.97 -0.85 10.12
CA ASP A 24 11.88 0.35 9.28
C ASP A 24 10.76 1.27 9.78
N ALA A 25 11.10 2.54 9.98
CA ALA A 25 10.14 3.56 10.39
C ALA A 25 9.35 4.09 9.20
N VAL A 26 8.03 3.89 9.24
CA VAL A 26 7.08 4.36 8.23
C VAL A 26 6.20 5.44 8.86
N THR A 27 6.04 6.57 8.17
CA THR A 27 5.12 7.64 8.58
C THR A 27 3.82 7.48 7.83
N LEU A 28 2.73 7.18 8.53
CA LEU A 28 1.40 7.03 7.98
C LEU A 28 0.62 8.34 8.14
N TYR A 29 0.11 8.89 7.04
CA TYR A 29 -0.73 10.09 7.04
C TYR A 29 -2.20 9.66 7.00
N VAL A 30 -2.94 10.05 8.04
CA VAL A 30 -4.30 9.57 8.33
C VAL A 30 -5.27 10.75 8.32
N LEU A 31 -6.26 10.71 7.43
CA LEU A 31 -7.34 11.67 7.35
C LEU A 31 -8.62 11.03 7.88
N HIS A 32 -9.26 11.62 8.90
CA HIS A 32 -10.51 11.11 9.47
C HIS A 32 -10.46 9.61 9.87
N LYS A 33 -9.34 9.17 10.49
CA LYS A 33 -9.07 7.75 10.84
C LYS A 33 -8.88 6.80 9.64
N ASN A 34 -8.77 7.33 8.42
CA ASN A 34 -8.46 6.57 7.21
C ASN A 34 -7.04 6.92 6.75
N PRO A 35 -6.12 5.94 6.61
CA PRO A 35 -4.81 6.23 6.06
C PRO A 35 -4.90 6.55 4.57
N VAL A 36 -4.30 7.68 4.18
CA VAL A 36 -4.35 8.21 2.82
C VAL A 36 -3.08 7.84 2.06
N PHE A 37 -1.92 8.08 2.67
CA PHE A 37 -0.61 7.71 2.13
C PHE A 37 0.37 7.45 3.26
N PHE A 38 1.49 6.82 2.92
CA PHE A 38 2.58 6.61 3.86
C PHE A 38 3.88 7.10 3.25
N GLU A 39 4.81 7.45 4.11
CA GLU A 39 6.15 7.88 3.76
C GLU A 39 7.15 6.91 4.40
N LEU A 40 8.02 6.34 3.58
CA LEU A 40 9.13 5.50 4.00
C LEU A 40 10.39 6.04 3.31
N GLU A 41 11.48 6.22 4.06
CA GLU A 41 12.75 6.77 3.54
C GLU A 41 12.62 8.09 2.75
N LYS A 42 11.76 9.01 3.20
CA LYS A 42 11.47 10.31 2.53
C LYS A 42 10.78 10.20 1.17
N ARG A 43 10.16 9.06 0.86
CA ARG A 43 9.34 8.86 -0.34
C ARG A 43 7.90 8.65 0.07
N VAL A 44 6.99 9.38 -0.58
CA VAL A 44 5.54 9.26 -0.37
C VAL A 44 4.98 8.20 -1.31
N TYR A 45 4.15 7.31 -0.79
CA TYR A 45 3.57 6.20 -1.52
C TYR A 45 2.06 6.30 -1.60
N LEU A 46 1.56 6.38 -2.84
CA LEU A 46 0.15 6.52 -3.18
C LEU A 46 -0.41 5.27 -3.86
N THR A 47 0.45 4.46 -4.49
CA THR A 47 0.04 3.29 -5.25
C THR A 47 -0.35 2.16 -4.31
N ALA A 48 -1.65 1.86 -4.25
CA ALA A 48 -2.19 0.77 -3.45
C ALA A 48 -2.91 -0.27 -4.34
N PHE A 49 -2.47 -1.51 -4.26
CA PHE A 49 -3.16 -2.66 -4.83
C PHE A 49 -4.31 -3.09 -3.94
N THR A 50 -5.39 -3.56 -4.55
CA THR A 50 -6.52 -4.11 -3.80
C THR A 50 -6.44 -5.63 -3.83
N THR A 51 -6.65 -6.31 -2.71
CA THR A 51 -6.70 -7.78 -2.62
C THR A 51 -7.97 -8.26 -1.93
N TRP A 52 -8.17 -9.58 -1.90
CA TRP A 52 -9.29 -10.25 -1.24
C TRP A 52 -8.97 -10.58 0.22
N PRO A 53 -9.97 -10.61 1.13
CA PRO A 53 -9.74 -10.91 2.54
C PRO A 53 -8.98 -12.23 2.82
N PRO A 54 -9.19 -13.34 2.09
CA PRO A 54 -8.43 -14.57 2.30
C PRO A 54 -6.93 -14.45 1.99
N VAL A 55 -6.55 -13.52 1.12
CA VAL A 55 -5.14 -13.30 0.74
C VAL A 55 -4.41 -12.57 1.86
N LEU A 56 -5.10 -11.70 2.61
CA LEU A 56 -4.53 -10.98 3.75
C LEU A 56 -3.96 -11.94 4.80
N GLN A 57 -4.62 -13.06 5.08
CA GLN A 57 -4.13 -14.06 6.04
C GLN A 57 -2.80 -14.68 5.59
N LYS A 58 -2.61 -14.85 4.28
CA LYS A 58 -1.35 -15.36 3.70
C LYS A 58 -0.27 -14.30 3.76
N LEU A 59 -0.61 -13.06 3.38
CA LEU A 59 0.28 -11.91 3.50
C LEU A 59 0.77 -11.75 4.95
N ALA A 60 -0.14 -11.81 5.93
CA ALA A 60 0.18 -11.76 7.36
C ALA A 60 1.21 -12.81 7.80
N GLY A 61 1.27 -13.95 7.11
CA GLY A 61 2.29 -14.99 7.30
C GLY A 61 3.62 -14.73 6.59
N GLY A 62 3.83 -13.54 6.00
CA GLY A 62 5.02 -13.17 5.24
C GLY A 62 5.02 -13.66 3.79
N ALA A 63 3.86 -14.07 3.25
CA ALA A 63 3.78 -14.47 1.84
C ALA A 63 3.79 -13.27 0.90
N ASP A 64 4.28 -13.48 -0.32
CA ASP A 64 4.21 -12.49 -1.40
C ASP A 64 2.81 -12.44 -2.03
N LEU A 65 2.43 -11.27 -2.57
CA LEU A 65 1.20 -11.13 -3.35
C LEU A 65 1.50 -11.44 -4.81
N MET A 66 0.89 -12.50 -5.31
CA MET A 66 0.87 -12.83 -6.73
C MET A 66 -0.28 -12.10 -7.44
N LEU A 67 -0.15 -11.81 -8.74
CA LEU A 67 -1.23 -11.24 -9.55
C LEU A 67 -2.64 -11.85 -9.34
N PRO A 68 -2.82 -13.19 -9.25
CA PRO A 68 -4.14 -13.77 -9.04
C PRO A 68 -4.80 -13.34 -7.72
N GLY A 69 -4.00 -12.90 -6.74
CA GLY A 69 -4.50 -12.34 -5.48
C GLY A 69 -4.90 -10.87 -5.58
N VAL A 70 -4.61 -10.18 -6.69
CA VAL A 70 -4.92 -8.76 -6.89
C VAL A 70 -6.29 -8.62 -7.54
N VAL A 71 -7.09 -7.69 -7.01
CA VAL A 71 -8.32 -7.23 -7.66
C VAL A 71 -7.95 -6.28 -8.77
N VAL A 72 -8.26 -6.66 -10.01
CA VAL A 72 -8.02 -5.84 -11.20
C VAL A 72 -9.21 -4.90 -11.39
N PRO A 73 -9.04 -3.58 -11.24
CA PRO A 73 -10.11 -2.65 -11.55
C PRO A 73 -10.31 -2.57 -13.07
N PRO A 74 -11.47 -2.06 -13.55
CA PRO A 74 -11.74 -1.92 -14.99
C PRO A 74 -10.69 -1.09 -15.76
N SER A 75 -10.00 -0.18 -15.06
CA SER A 75 -8.91 0.65 -15.59
C SER A 75 -7.58 -0.09 -15.76
N GLY A 76 -7.50 -1.34 -15.34
CA GLY A 76 -6.24 -2.11 -15.31
C GLY A 76 -5.44 -1.87 -14.03
N LEU A 77 -4.36 -2.64 -13.89
CA LEU A 77 -3.45 -2.50 -12.74
C LEU A 77 -2.51 -1.31 -12.95
N PRO A 78 -2.13 -0.60 -11.87
CA PRO A 78 -1.09 0.42 -11.96
C PRO A 78 0.22 -0.22 -12.46
N GLU A 79 0.89 0.44 -13.39
CA GLU A 79 2.22 0.03 -13.83
C GLU A 79 3.23 0.25 -12.70
N VAL A 80 3.98 -0.79 -12.37
CA VAL A 80 4.99 -0.72 -11.31
C VAL A 80 6.27 -1.38 -11.77
N LYS A 81 7.39 -0.72 -11.52
CA LYS A 81 8.71 -1.23 -11.87
C LYS A 81 9.29 -2.02 -10.70
N LYS A 82 10.30 -2.85 -11.00
CA LYS A 82 11.03 -3.56 -9.94
C LYS A 82 11.65 -2.54 -8.99
N GLY A 83 11.39 -2.73 -7.69
CA GLY A 83 11.91 -1.86 -6.63
C GLY A 83 11.05 -0.62 -6.36
N ASP A 84 9.98 -0.38 -7.11
CA ASP A 84 8.97 0.59 -6.72
C ASP A 84 8.21 0.05 -5.51
N PHE A 85 7.89 0.91 -4.55
CA PHE A 85 7.12 0.46 -3.39
C PHE A 85 5.64 0.66 -3.62
N CYS A 86 4.85 -0.24 -3.03
CA CYS A 86 3.41 -0.30 -3.18
C CYS A 86 2.77 -0.66 -1.84
N ALA A 87 1.56 -0.17 -1.63
CA ALA A 87 0.69 -0.66 -0.56
C ALA A 87 -0.24 -1.76 -1.07
N VAL A 88 -0.78 -2.52 -0.13
CA VAL A 88 -1.96 -3.36 -0.34
C VAL A 88 -3.07 -2.98 0.62
N LYS A 89 -4.26 -2.79 0.07
CA LYS A 89 -5.53 -2.67 0.77
C LYS A 89 -6.42 -3.86 0.45
N VAL A 90 -7.45 -4.10 1.25
CA VAL A 90 -8.43 -5.17 0.99
C VAL A 90 -9.74 -4.55 0.52
N VAL A 91 -10.51 -5.25 -0.31
CA VAL A 91 -11.82 -4.75 -0.81
C VAL A 91 -12.76 -4.23 0.28
N SER A 92 -12.67 -4.76 1.51
CA SER A 92 -13.50 -4.36 2.66
C SER A 92 -12.89 -3.24 3.50
N ASN A 93 -11.66 -2.82 3.23
CA ASN A 93 -10.94 -1.83 4.03
C ASN A 93 -10.12 -0.89 3.14
N ARG A 94 -10.41 0.40 3.21
CA ARG A 94 -9.70 1.43 2.42
C ARG A 94 -8.30 1.70 2.96
N ALA A 95 -8.00 1.30 4.20
CA ALA A 95 -6.69 1.45 4.80
C ALA A 95 -5.66 0.50 4.16
N PRO A 96 -4.45 0.98 3.80
CA PRO A 96 -3.32 0.10 3.50
C PRO A 96 -3.00 -0.77 4.72
N MET A 97 -2.93 -2.08 4.50
CA MET A 97 -2.66 -3.09 5.53
C MET A 97 -1.31 -3.78 5.36
N ALA A 98 -0.67 -3.65 4.20
CA ALA A 98 0.68 -4.15 3.97
C ALA A 98 1.44 -3.21 3.02
N VAL A 99 2.76 -3.17 3.15
CA VAL A 99 3.66 -2.42 2.27
C VAL A 99 4.72 -3.35 1.69
N GLY A 100 5.07 -3.11 0.43
CA GLY A 100 5.91 -4.03 -0.32
C GLY A 100 6.62 -3.35 -1.49
N THR A 101 7.47 -4.11 -2.17
CA THR A 101 8.15 -3.68 -3.39
C THR A 101 7.73 -4.53 -4.58
N GLY A 102 7.54 -3.91 -5.74
CA GLY A 102 7.24 -4.60 -6.98
C GLY A 102 8.44 -5.40 -7.46
N ALA A 103 8.18 -6.59 -8.04
CA ALA A 103 9.17 -7.43 -8.71
C ALA A 103 8.81 -7.65 -10.19
N LEU A 104 9.83 -7.80 -11.05
CA LEU A 104 9.70 -7.95 -12.52
C LEU A 104 9.06 -9.31 -12.94
N PRO A 105 8.53 -9.42 -14.18
CA PRO A 105 8.07 -10.68 -14.79
C PRO A 105 9.18 -11.76 -14.83
N PRO A 106 8.83 -13.07 -14.92
CA PRO A 106 7.65 -13.61 -15.63
C PRO A 106 6.37 -13.67 -14.81
N CYS A 107 6.45 -13.49 -13.49
CA CYS A 107 5.30 -13.40 -12.61
C CYS A 107 5.27 -12.00 -12.00
N PRO A 108 4.24 -11.18 -12.23
CA PRO A 108 4.15 -9.88 -11.57
C PRO A 108 3.78 -10.17 -10.11
N MET A 109 4.82 -10.18 -9.28
CA MET A 109 4.73 -10.42 -7.84
C MET A 109 5.03 -9.11 -7.14
N ILE A 110 4.35 -8.87 -6.03
CA ILE A 110 4.66 -7.77 -5.13
C ILE A 110 5.11 -8.42 -3.83
N CYS A 111 6.37 -8.19 -3.47
CA CYS A 111 6.96 -8.72 -2.26
C CYS A 111 6.58 -7.83 -1.08
N PHE A 112 5.90 -8.38 -0.09
CA PHE A 112 5.44 -7.63 1.08
C PHE A 112 6.38 -7.85 2.26
N CYS A 113 6.77 -6.75 2.92
CA CYS A 113 7.29 -6.78 4.27
C CYS A 113 6.19 -6.19 5.15
N LEU A 114 5.36 -7.07 5.73
CA LEU A 114 4.58 -6.72 6.92
C LEU A 114 5.53 -6.57 8.09
#